data_AF-A0A6N7FJ57-F1
#
_entry.id   AF-A0A6N7FJ57-F1
#
_cell.length_a   1.000
_cell.length_b   1.000
_cell.length_c   1.000
_cell.angle_alpha   90.00
_cell.angle_beta   90.00
_cell.angle_gamma   90.00
#
_symmetry.space_group_name_H-M   'P 1'
#
loop_
_entity.id
_entity.type
_entity.pdbx_description
1 polymer ?
#
loop_
_entity_poly.entity_id
_entity_poly.type
_entity_poly.pdbx_seq_one_letter_code
_entity_poly.pdbx_strand_id
1 'polypeptide(L)' 'EAVTQHTMFRTETRWPGYYYRADHPKLDDANWHCFTLSRYDRHSGTWEMEKAPVYHIVN' A
#
# COMPACT_ATOMS: atom_id res chain seq x y z
N GLU A 1 -9.24 7.16 8.74
CA GLU A 1 -8.16 7.66 7.87
C GLU A 1 -7.16 6.60 7.42
N ALA A 2 -6.76 5.65 8.28
CA ALA A 2 -5.74 4.63 7.95
C ALA A 2 -5.92 3.94 6.58
N VAL A 3 -7.13 3.44 6.29
CA VAL A 3 -7.42 2.78 4.99
C VAL A 3 -7.15 3.73 3.82
N THR A 4 -7.60 4.98 3.91
CA THR A 4 -7.33 5.99 2.88
C THR A 4 -5.84 6.28 2.76
N GLN A 5 -5.09 6.40 3.86
CA GLN A 5 -3.63 6.61 3.82
C GLN A 5 -2.92 5.46 3.09
N HIS A 6 -3.31 4.21 3.37
CA HIS A 6 -2.78 3.03 2.67
C HIS A 6 -3.10 3.04 1.18
N THR A 7 -4.35 3.32 0.82
CA THR A 7 -4.77 3.40 -0.59
C THR A 7 -4.03 4.51 -1.33
N MET A 8 -3.83 5.67 -0.71
CA MET A 8 -3.13 6.81 -1.34
C MET A 8 -1.64 6.56 -1.49
N PHE A 9 -0.99 5.93 -0.50
CA PHE A 9 0.43 5.57 -0.57
C PHE A 9 0.70 4.50 -1.65
N ARG A 10 -0.15 3.48 -1.78
CA ARG A 10 -0.01 2.42 -2.79
C ARG A 10 -0.48 2.90 -4.17
N THR A 11 0.46 3.21 -5.06
CA THR A 11 0.18 3.75 -6.41
C THR A 11 -0.01 2.64 -7.46
N GLU A 12 -0.96 1.73 -7.20
CA GLU A 12 -1.39 0.67 -8.13
C GLU A 12 -2.82 0.22 -7.82
N THR A 13 -3.41 -0.57 -8.71
CA THR A 13 -4.63 -1.33 -8.45
C THR A 13 -4.27 -2.81 -8.33
N ARG A 14 -4.07 -3.26 -7.08
CA ARG A 14 -3.67 -4.64 -6.76
C ARG A 14 -4.83 -5.63 -6.78
N TRP A 15 -6.00 -5.21 -6.31
CA TRP A 15 -7.18 -6.06 -6.14
C TRP A 15 -8.38 -5.48 -6.89
N PRO A 16 -8.34 -5.49 -8.24
CA PRO A 16 -9.49 -5.08 -9.04
C PRO A 16 -10.70 -5.94 -8.69
N GLY A 17 -11.83 -5.29 -8.45
CA GLY A 17 -13.06 -5.91 -7.92
C GLY A 17 -13.32 -5.56 -6.46
N TYR A 18 -12.26 -5.34 -5.66
CA TYR A 18 -12.41 -4.78 -4.31
C TYR A 18 -12.34 -3.26 -4.33
N TYR A 19 -11.35 -2.68 -5.01
CA TYR A 19 -11.31 -1.25 -5.30
C TYR A 19 -10.53 -0.99 -6.60
N TYR A 20 -10.67 0.23 -7.13
CA TYR A 20 -9.95 0.70 -8.31
C TYR A 20 -9.32 2.06 -8.06
N ARG A 21 -8.04 2.22 -8.40
CA ARG A 21 -7.38 3.53 -8.50
C ARG A 21 -7.39 3.99 -9.95
N ALA A 22 -8.23 4.98 -10.26
CA ALA A 22 -8.36 5.49 -11.63
C ALA A 22 -7.04 6.09 -12.17
N ASP A 23 -6.22 6.67 -11.28
CA ASP A 23 -4.92 7.26 -11.60
C ASP A 23 -3.79 6.22 -11.71
N HIS A 24 -3.96 5.03 -11.12
CA HIS A 24 -3.03 3.91 -11.20
C HIS A 24 -3.81 2.59 -11.40
N PRO A 25 -4.40 2.37 -12.59
CA PRO A 25 -5.41 1.32 -12.80
C PRO A 25 -4.84 -0.08 -12.96
N LYS A 26 -3.51 -0.22 -13.10
CA LYS A 26 -2.83 -1.50 -13.34
C LYS A 26 -2.14 -2.00 -12.09
N LEU A 27 -1.93 -3.31 -12.05
CA LEU A 27 -1.07 -4.00 -11.10
C LEU A 27 0.41 -3.76 -11.48
N ASP A 28 1.28 -3.49 -10.50
CA ASP A 28 2.69 -3.17 -10.67
C ASP A 28 3.58 -4.03 -9.75
N ASP A 29 3.97 -5.22 -10.21
CA ASP A 29 4.85 -6.10 -9.44
C ASP A 29 6.29 -5.61 -9.35
N ALA A 30 6.75 -4.76 -10.27
CA ALA A 30 8.11 -4.25 -10.25
C ALA A 30 8.35 -3.34 -9.04
N ASN A 31 7.34 -2.55 -8.65
CA ASN A 31 7.49 -1.57 -7.56
C ASN A 31 6.63 -1.86 -6.33
N TRP A 32 5.58 -2.67 -6.46
CA TRP A 32 4.53 -2.82 -5.44
C TRP A 32 4.21 -4.26 -5.05
N HIS A 33 5.03 -5.23 -5.46
CA HIS A 33 5.04 -6.57 -4.88
C HIS A 33 5.68 -6.55 -3.48
N CYS A 34 5.04 -5.84 -2.57
CA CYS A 34 5.50 -5.55 -1.21
C CYS A 34 4.27 -5.37 -0.30
N PHE A 35 4.47 -5.45 1.01
CA PHE A 35 3.48 -4.98 1.98
C PHE A 35 3.53 -3.46 2.12
N THR A 36 2.39 -2.86 2.45
CA THR A 36 2.32 -1.45 2.88
C THR A 36 2.15 -1.45 4.40
N LEU A 37 3.08 -0.83 5.12
CA LEU A 37 3.01 -0.69 6.57
C LEU A 37 2.79 0.78 6.92
N SER A 38 2.25 1.02 8.11
CA SER A 38 2.04 2.38 8.62
C SER A 38 2.16 2.46 10.12
N ARG A 39 2.68 3.59 10.62
CA ARG A 39 2.68 3.95 12.03
C ARG A 39 2.07 5.33 12.20
N TYR A 40 1.13 5.47 13.13
CA TYR A 40 0.57 6.76 13.51
C TYR A 40 1.22 7.26 14.79
N ASP A 41 1.74 8.49 14.79
CA ASP A 41 2.20 9.16 15.99
C ASP A 41 1.09 10.06 16.55
N ARG A 42 0.60 9.73 17.75
CA ARG A 42 -0.45 10.47 18.45
C ARG A 42 -0.02 11.85 18.96
N HIS A 43 1.28 12.10 19.08
CA HIS A 43 1.81 13.36 19.60
C HIS A 43 1.90 14.42 18.51
N SER A 44 2.41 14.04 17.33
CA SER A 44 2.48 14.91 16.16
C SER A 44 1.21 14.90 15.31
N GLY A 45 0.40 13.83 15.41
CA GLY A 45 -0.75 13.61 14.55
C GLY A 45 -0.40 13.15 13.14
N THR A 46 0.81 12.65 12.90
CA THR A 46 1.30 12.30 11.56
C THR A 46 1.33 10.79 11.31
N TRP A 47 1.16 10.41 10.03
CA TRP A 47 1.34 9.04 9.55
C TRP A 47 2.72 8.87 8.93
N GLU A 48 3.44 7.84 9.35
CA GLU A 48 4.61 7.31 8.65
C GLU A 48 4.19 6.08 7.85
N MET A 49 4.62 6.01 6.60
CA MET A 49 4.25 4.95 5.66
C MET A 49 5.54 4.31 5.10
N GLU A 50 5.55 2.99 4.96
CA GLU A 50 6.72 2.29 4.42
C GLU A 50 6.33 1.07 3.57
N LYS A 51 7.29 0.62 2.76
CA LYS A 51 7.22 -0.65 2.01
C LYS A 51 8.04 -1.70 2.75
N ALA A 52 7.49 -2.89 2.91
CA ALA A 52 8.23 -4.05 3.40
C ALA A 52 8.20 -5.19 2.36
N PRO A 53 9.32 -5.92 2.16
CA PRO A 53 9.39 -6.96 1.14
C PRO A 53 8.45 -8.14 1.44
N VAL A 54 7.94 -8.79 0.39
CA VAL A 54 7.31 -10.10 0.49
C VAL A 54 8.40 -11.17 0.50
N TYR A 55 8.38 -12.06 1.49
CA TYR A 55 9.23 -13.25 1.52
C TYR A 55 8.40 -14.48 1.16
N HIS A 56 8.74 -15.13 0.05
CA HIS A 56 8.10 -16.38 -0.37
C HIS A 56 8.76 -17.55 0.38
N ILE A 57 7.99 -18.19 1.27
CA ILE A 57 8.45 -19.34 2.07
C ILE A 57 8.31 -20.65 1.28
N VAL A 58 7.38 -20.68 0.32
CA VAL A 58 7.12 -21.80 -0.58
C VAL A 58 7.06 -21.26 -2.01
N ASN A 59 7.61 -22.03 -2.95
CA ASN A 59 7.56 -21.76 -4.39
C ASN A 59 6.32 -22.39 -5.03
#